data_AF-A0A315X3D2-F1
#
_entry.id   AF-A0A315X3D2-F1
#
_cell.length_a   1.000
_cell.length_b   1.000
_cell.length_c   1.000
_cell.angle_alpha   90.00
_cell.angle_beta   90.00
_cell.angle_gamma   90.00
#
_symmetry.space_group_name_H-M   'P 1'
#
loop_
_entity.id
_entity.type
_entity.pdbx_description
1 polymer ?
#
loop_
_entity_poly.entity_id
_entity_poly.type
_entity_poly.pdbx_seq_one_letter_code
_entity_poly.pdbx_strand_id
1 'polypeptide(L)'
;MMPDVGHPRIEFLVLADRAEVSGGKLYMMGGCWDRVQLPALEPRAMFPAGVAMRVLVAIDDLAGYTVSLSLTGPGEPTIVPNKFQFLRDVQIPADQPSPLAVLIASECFLGIKSSGVHRLRATIDGGDFAETRFLVTIPEPSARAVAT
;
A
#
# COMPACT_ATOMS: atom_id res chain seq x y z
N MET A 1 4.96 -1.95 28.91
CA MET A 1 5.49 -0.64 28.50
C MET A 1 4.88 -0.35 27.13
N MET A 2 3.96 0.60 27.03
CA MET A 2 3.43 0.99 25.71
C MET A 2 4.51 1.81 24.98
N PRO A 3 4.67 1.64 23.66
CA PRO A 3 5.66 2.40 22.92
C PRO A 3 5.30 3.89 22.95
N ASP A 4 6.22 4.71 23.44
CA ASP A 4 6.18 6.16 23.25
C ASP A 4 6.44 6.44 21.76
N VAL A 5 5.44 6.94 21.06
CA VAL A 5 5.52 7.18 19.61
C VAL A 5 5.64 8.69 19.42
N GLY A 6 6.86 9.21 19.57
CA GLY A 6 7.17 10.63 19.39
C GLY A 6 7.07 11.15 17.94
N HIS A 7 6.70 10.29 16.99
CA HIS A 7 6.39 10.57 15.59
C HIS A 7 5.51 9.42 15.05
N PRO A 8 4.67 9.62 14.02
CA PRO A 8 3.85 8.54 13.50
C PRO A 8 4.67 7.41 12.88
N ARG A 9 4.25 6.16 13.12
CA ARG A 9 4.95 4.96 12.65
C ARG A 9 4.04 4.03 11.87
N ILE A 10 4.48 3.56 10.71
CA ILE A 10 3.77 2.51 9.97
C ILE A 10 4.11 1.14 10.58
N GLU A 11 3.13 0.42 11.11
CA GLU A 11 3.33 -0.91 11.71
C GLU A 11 3.33 -2.02 10.67
N PHE A 12 2.49 -1.90 9.65
CA PHE A 12 2.47 -2.82 8.52
C PHE A 12 2.01 -2.12 7.25
N LEU A 13 2.42 -2.68 6.13
CA LEU A 13 1.97 -2.34 4.78
C LEU A 13 1.68 -3.64 4.04
N VAL A 14 0.49 -3.77 3.51
CA VAL A 14 0.01 -4.95 2.79
C VAL A 14 -0.59 -4.51 1.46
N LEU A 15 -0.40 -5.36 0.46
CA LEU A 15 -0.97 -5.22 -0.87
C LEU A 15 -1.96 -6.37 -1.10
N ALA A 16 -3.08 -6.08 -1.74
CA ALA A 16 -4.17 -7.02 -2.04
C ALA A 16 -4.79 -6.70 -3.40
N ASP A 17 -5.72 -7.53 -3.88
CA ASP A 17 -6.51 -7.15 -5.07
C ASP A 17 -7.43 -5.97 -4.74
N ARG A 18 -7.96 -5.93 -3.50
CA ARG A 18 -8.79 -4.84 -2.99
C ARG A 18 -8.70 -4.77 -1.46
N ALA A 19 -8.77 -3.56 -0.89
CA ALA A 19 -8.73 -3.35 0.54
C ALA A 19 -9.77 -2.30 0.97
N GLU A 20 -10.43 -2.55 2.09
CA GLU A 20 -11.46 -1.66 2.62
C GLU A 20 -11.41 -1.61 4.14
N VAL A 21 -11.56 -0.42 4.73
CA VAL A 21 -11.81 -0.26 6.16
C VAL A 21 -13.28 0.10 6.35
N SER A 22 -14.00 -0.74 7.07
CA SER A 22 -15.43 -0.53 7.36
C SER A 22 -15.74 -0.94 8.80
N GLY A 23 -16.43 -0.07 9.54
CA GLY A 23 -16.75 -0.30 10.96
C GLY A 23 -15.53 -0.55 11.85
N GLY A 24 -14.40 0.11 11.56
CA GLY A 24 -13.14 -0.05 12.29
C GLY A 24 -12.42 -1.38 12.03
N LYS A 25 -12.89 -2.18 11.06
CA LYS A 25 -12.27 -3.45 10.65
C LYS A 25 -11.66 -3.31 9.26
N LEU A 26 -10.51 -3.94 9.07
CA LEU A 26 -9.86 -4.07 7.77
C LEU A 26 -10.36 -5.33 7.08
N TYR A 27 -10.94 -5.16 5.89
CA TYR A 27 -11.31 -6.21 4.96
C TYR A 27 -10.33 -6.21 3.78
N MET A 28 -9.80 -7.36 3.44
CA MET A 28 -8.93 -7.55 2.28
C MET A 28 -9.53 -8.63 1.39
N MET A 29 -9.57 -8.37 0.10
CA MET A 29 -10.08 -9.27 -0.93
C MET A 29 -8.95 -9.60 -1.90
N GLY A 30 -8.88 -10.86 -2.33
CA GLY A 30 -7.85 -11.29 -3.28
C GLY A 30 -6.43 -11.44 -2.70
N GLY A 31 -6.34 -11.63 -1.38
CA GLY A 31 -5.11 -12.05 -0.69
C GLY A 31 -4.15 -10.94 -0.28
N CYS A 32 -3.12 -11.31 0.48
CA CYS A 32 -1.94 -10.51 0.82
C CYS A 32 -0.84 -10.92 -0.17
N TRP A 33 -0.55 -10.08 -1.16
CA TRP A 33 0.31 -10.45 -2.27
C TRP A 33 1.75 -10.72 -1.80
N ASP A 34 2.11 -12.00 -1.71
CA ASP A 34 3.52 -12.44 -1.74
C ASP A 34 3.97 -12.73 -3.17
N ARG A 35 3.03 -13.18 -4.00
CA ARG A 35 3.20 -13.47 -5.43
C ARG A 35 1.92 -13.13 -6.18
N VAL A 36 2.05 -12.50 -7.34
CA VAL A 36 0.94 -12.18 -8.24
C VAL A 36 1.31 -12.56 -9.67
N GLN A 37 0.33 -13.12 -10.39
CA GLN A 37 0.46 -13.35 -11.82
C GLN A 37 -0.36 -12.29 -12.55
N LEU A 38 0.31 -11.48 -13.34
CA LEU A 38 -0.34 -10.44 -14.13
C LEU A 38 -0.52 -10.94 -15.56
N PRO A 39 -1.63 -10.62 -16.23
CA PRO A 39 -1.80 -10.93 -17.64
C PRO A 39 -0.73 -10.22 -18.48
N ALA A 40 -0.37 -10.83 -19.62
CA ALA A 40 0.45 -10.18 -20.64
C ALA A 40 -0.37 -9.05 -21.27
N LEU A 41 -0.27 -7.86 -20.71
CA LEU A 41 -0.93 -6.65 -21.21
C LEU A 41 0.11 -5.67 -21.76
N GLU A 42 -0.38 -4.67 -22.49
CA GLU A 42 0.45 -3.67 -23.16
C GLU A 42 1.47 -3.01 -22.21
N PRO A 43 2.61 -2.49 -22.72
CA PRO A 43 3.72 -1.92 -21.93
C PRO A 43 3.40 -0.76 -20.97
N ARG A 44 2.13 -0.34 -20.88
CA ARG A 44 1.62 0.76 -20.05
C ARG A 44 0.40 0.37 -19.20
N ALA A 45 0.08 -0.92 -19.09
CA ALA A 45 -1.02 -1.36 -18.25
C ALA A 45 -0.77 -0.98 -16.79
N MET A 46 -1.75 -0.30 -16.19
CA MET A 46 -1.79 -0.05 -14.77
C MET A 46 -2.67 -1.13 -14.11
N PHE A 47 -2.14 -1.79 -13.09
CA PHE A 47 -2.83 -2.88 -12.41
C PHE A 47 -3.54 -2.36 -11.16
N PRO A 48 -4.86 -2.52 -11.04
CA PRO A 48 -5.57 -2.16 -9.82
C PRO A 48 -5.09 -3.04 -8.66
N ALA A 49 -4.89 -2.44 -7.50
CA ALA A 49 -4.55 -3.13 -6.27
C ALA A 49 -5.07 -2.35 -5.06
N GLY A 50 -5.49 -3.07 -4.02
CA GLY A 50 -5.75 -2.53 -2.69
C GLY A 50 -4.46 -2.41 -1.89
N VAL A 51 -4.29 -1.28 -1.21
CA VAL A 51 -3.23 -1.07 -0.21
C VAL A 51 -3.90 -0.97 1.15
N ALA A 52 -3.38 -1.72 2.12
CA ALA A 52 -3.78 -1.64 3.51
C ALA A 52 -2.56 -1.35 4.39
N MET A 53 -2.72 -0.45 5.36
CA MET A 53 -1.67 -0.17 6.33
C MET A 53 -2.26 0.20 7.69
N ARG A 54 -1.45 -0.01 8.72
CA ARG A 54 -1.74 0.47 10.07
C ARG A 54 -0.67 1.46 10.50
N VAL A 55 -1.10 2.61 10.98
CA VAL A 55 -0.24 3.68 11.45
C VAL A 55 -0.51 3.92 12.92
N LEU A 56 0.55 3.92 13.74
CA LEU A 56 0.50 4.43 15.11
C LEU A 56 0.76 5.92 15.08
N VAL A 57 -0.09 6.69 15.76
CA VAL A 57 0.03 8.15 15.85
C VAL A 57 -0.34 8.60 17.26
N ALA A 58 0.38 9.58 17.79
CA ALA A 58 0.01 10.19 19.07
C ALA A 58 -1.28 11.00 18.91
N ILE A 59 -2.19 10.93 19.89
CA ILE A 59 -3.50 11.61 19.81
C ILE A 59 -3.34 13.12 19.61
N ASP A 60 -2.37 13.73 20.29
CA ASP A 60 -2.08 15.17 20.22
C ASP A 60 -1.48 15.60 18.86
N ASP A 61 -1.17 14.63 18.00
CA ASP A 61 -0.40 14.79 16.77
C ASP A 61 -1.11 14.11 15.59
N LEU A 62 -2.43 14.16 15.55
CA LEU A 62 -3.21 13.39 14.56
C LEU A 62 -3.33 14.04 13.16
N ALA A 63 -2.76 15.23 12.91
CA ALA A 63 -2.93 15.93 11.63
C ALA A 63 -1.64 16.38 10.99
N GLY A 64 -1.69 16.52 9.67
CA GLY A 64 -0.64 17.13 8.87
C GLY A 64 0.26 16.14 8.15
N TYR A 65 0.16 14.85 8.48
CA TYR A 65 0.99 13.82 7.86
C TYR A 65 0.53 13.47 6.45
N THR A 66 1.49 13.41 5.54
CA THR A 66 1.32 12.87 4.19
C THR A 66 1.92 11.49 4.11
N VAL A 67 1.09 10.47 3.91
CA VAL A 67 1.59 9.14 3.53
C VAL A 67 1.79 9.11 2.02
N SER A 68 3.01 8.81 1.58
CA SER A 68 3.36 8.65 0.16
C SER A 68 3.66 7.19 -0.16
N LEU A 69 3.18 6.71 -1.29
CA LEU A 69 3.50 5.38 -1.82
C LEU A 69 4.52 5.46 -2.97
N SER A 70 5.42 4.49 -3.03
CA SER A 70 6.38 4.34 -4.13
C SER A 70 6.57 2.87 -4.47
N LEU A 71 6.67 2.56 -5.76
CA LEU A 71 6.90 1.21 -6.27
C LEU A 71 8.27 1.13 -6.93
N THR A 72 9.06 0.14 -6.53
CA THR A 72 10.36 -0.16 -7.15
C THR A 72 10.39 -1.61 -7.59
N GLY A 73 11.10 -1.90 -8.68
CA GLY A 73 11.18 -3.24 -9.24
C GLY A 73 12.15 -3.29 -10.42
N PRO A 74 12.19 -4.39 -11.17
CA PRO A 74 13.05 -4.52 -12.34
C PRO A 74 12.57 -3.58 -13.47
N GLY A 75 13.47 -2.77 -14.01
CA GLY A 75 13.16 -1.76 -15.04
C GLY A 75 13.08 -0.34 -14.46
N GLU A 76 12.39 0.57 -15.18
CA GLU A 76 12.23 1.96 -14.74
C GLU A 76 11.35 2.05 -13.46
N PRO A 77 11.73 2.88 -12.49
CA PRO A 77 10.94 3.10 -11.28
C PRO A 77 9.56 3.64 -11.65
N THR A 78 8.52 3.03 -11.09
CA THR A 78 7.15 3.49 -11.31
C THR A 78 6.67 4.16 -10.03
N ILE A 79 6.58 5.48 -10.05
CA ILE A 79 6.03 6.22 -8.93
C ILE A 79 4.51 6.12 -9.02
N VAL A 80 3.87 5.60 -7.97
CA VAL A 80 2.41 5.62 -7.82
C VAL A 80 2.10 6.74 -6.82
N PRO A 81 1.87 7.98 -7.29
CA PRO A 81 1.62 9.08 -6.37
C PRO A 81 0.22 8.94 -5.77
N ASN A 82 0.14 8.28 -4.62
CA ASN A 82 -0.99 8.42 -3.71
C ASN A 82 -0.51 9.18 -2.48
N LYS A 83 -1.21 10.27 -2.17
CA LYS A 83 -1.02 11.07 -0.95
C LYS A 83 -2.25 10.90 -0.07
N PHE A 84 -2.08 10.36 1.12
CA PHE A 84 -3.12 10.33 2.15
C PHE A 84 -2.85 11.43 3.16
N GLN A 85 -3.88 12.19 3.52
CA GLN A 85 -3.84 13.12 4.64
C GLN A 85 -4.76 12.62 5.73
N PHE A 86 -4.25 12.58 6.96
CA PHE A 86 -5.08 12.35 8.13
C PHE A 86 -5.91 13.62 8.37
N LEU A 87 -7.24 13.49 8.25
CA LEU A 87 -8.16 14.58 8.57
C LEU A 87 -8.45 14.56 10.06
N ARG A 88 -8.40 15.75 10.67
CA ARG A 88 -8.51 15.97 12.12
C ARG A 88 -9.95 15.89 12.64
N ASP A 89 -10.92 15.65 11.77
CA ASP A 89 -12.36 15.68 12.09
C ASP A 89 -12.87 14.38 12.74
N VAL A 90 -11.97 13.44 13.07
CA VAL A 90 -12.32 12.23 13.80
C VAL A 90 -12.56 12.57 15.28
N GLN A 91 -13.77 12.33 15.77
CA GLN A 91 -14.07 12.42 17.19
C GLN A 91 -13.37 11.28 17.94
N ILE A 92 -12.35 11.63 18.73
CA ILE A 92 -11.63 10.69 19.59
C ILE A 92 -12.24 10.77 21.00
N PRO A 93 -12.67 9.64 21.60
CA PRO A 93 -13.11 9.60 22.99
C PRO A 93 -12.05 10.13 23.95
N ALA A 94 -12.45 10.88 24.98
CA ALA A 94 -11.52 11.52 25.92
C ALA A 94 -10.65 10.53 26.72
N ASP A 95 -11.10 9.29 26.85
CA ASP A 95 -10.42 8.18 27.52
C ASP A 95 -9.60 7.29 26.58
N GLN A 96 -9.52 7.63 25.29
CA GLN A 96 -8.77 6.85 24.31
C GLN A 96 -7.28 6.84 24.67
N PRO A 97 -6.66 5.66 24.87
CA PRO A 97 -5.23 5.59 25.14
C PRO A 97 -4.42 5.95 23.89
N SER A 98 -3.33 6.69 24.11
CA SER A 98 -2.28 6.95 23.11
C SER A 98 -1.22 5.84 23.16
N PRO A 99 -0.64 5.41 22.01
CA PRO A 99 -0.90 5.88 20.64
C PRO A 99 -2.22 5.34 20.06
N LEU A 100 -2.83 6.11 19.15
CA LEU A 100 -3.94 5.67 18.33
C LEU A 100 -3.43 4.79 17.17
N ALA A 101 -4.09 3.66 16.95
CA ALA A 101 -3.87 2.84 15.77
C ALA A 101 -4.90 3.18 14.69
N VAL A 102 -4.44 3.78 13.60
CA VAL A 102 -5.26 4.14 12.44
C VAL A 102 -5.10 3.08 11.36
N LEU A 103 -6.21 2.50 10.91
CA LEU A 103 -6.26 1.62 9.75
C LEU A 103 -6.58 2.44 8.51
N ILE A 104 -5.77 2.29 7.48
CA ILE A 104 -5.96 2.93 6.18
C ILE A 104 -6.09 1.83 5.14
N ALA A 105 -7.11 1.91 4.30
CA ALA A 105 -7.22 1.13 3.08
C ALA A 105 -7.56 2.03 1.90
N SER A 106 -6.95 1.77 0.75
CA SER A 106 -7.17 2.54 -0.47
C SER A 106 -6.86 1.71 -1.70
N GLU A 107 -7.59 1.98 -2.76
CA GLU A 107 -7.32 1.44 -4.09
C GLU A 107 -6.24 2.27 -4.79
N CYS A 108 -5.33 1.60 -5.46
CA CYS A 108 -4.23 2.20 -6.21
C CYS A 108 -4.03 1.49 -7.55
N PHE A 109 -3.18 2.08 -8.39
CA PHE A 109 -2.83 1.57 -9.70
C PHE A 109 -1.32 1.39 -9.79
N LEU A 110 -0.87 0.16 -9.98
CA LEU A 110 0.55 -0.20 -10.04
C LEU A 110 1.01 -0.28 -11.50
N GLY A 111 1.99 0.52 -11.89
CA GLY A 111 2.63 0.41 -13.21
C GLY A 111 3.73 -0.65 -13.21
N ILE A 112 3.35 -1.92 -13.32
CA ILE A 112 4.31 -3.03 -13.34
C ILE A 112 4.66 -3.38 -14.78
N LYS A 113 5.92 -3.18 -15.17
CA LYS A 113 6.37 -3.37 -16.56
C LYS A 113 7.04 -4.71 -16.83
N SER A 114 7.42 -5.45 -15.79
CA SER A 114 8.27 -6.64 -15.92
C SER A 114 8.01 -7.66 -14.81
N SER A 115 8.31 -8.92 -15.12
CA SER A 115 8.41 -9.99 -14.14
C SER A 115 9.59 -9.75 -13.19
N GLY A 116 9.46 -10.21 -11.95
CA GLY A 116 10.50 -10.18 -10.93
C GLY A 116 10.00 -9.63 -9.60
N VAL A 117 10.93 -9.33 -8.70
CA VAL A 117 10.60 -8.88 -7.34
C VAL A 117 10.37 -7.37 -7.34
N HIS A 118 9.16 -6.99 -6.95
CA HIS A 118 8.77 -5.59 -6.75
C HIS A 118 8.66 -5.29 -5.25
N ARG A 119 8.80 -4.02 -4.90
CA ARG A 119 8.71 -3.51 -3.53
C ARG A 119 7.80 -2.28 -3.52
N LEU A 120 6.72 -2.36 -2.77
CA LEU A 120 5.92 -1.19 -2.43
C LEU A 120 6.43 -0.63 -1.10
N ARG A 121 6.76 0.66 -1.09
CA ARG A 121 7.18 1.39 0.10
C ARG A 121 6.19 2.51 0.39
N ALA A 122 5.75 2.57 1.64
CA ALA A 122 4.99 3.68 2.19
C ALA A 122 5.93 4.52 3.07
N THR A 123 5.86 5.84 2.97
CA THR A 123 6.62 6.78 3.80
C THR A 123 5.71 7.83 4.42
N ILE A 124 5.95 8.19 5.68
CA ILE A 124 5.29 9.33 6.36
C ILE A 124 6.23 10.52 6.29
N ASP A 125 5.83 11.59 5.60
CA ASP A 125 6.60 12.84 5.44
C ASP A 125 8.08 12.64 5.00
N GLY A 126 8.35 11.54 4.29
CA GLY A 126 9.68 11.17 3.80
C GLY A 126 10.63 10.57 4.86
N GLY A 127 10.18 10.39 6.11
CA GLY A 127 10.95 9.80 7.20
C GLY A 127 10.64 8.31 7.40
N ASP A 128 9.67 8.04 8.28
CA ASP A 128 9.28 6.68 8.67
C ASP A 128 8.71 5.90 7.48
N PHE A 129 9.08 4.62 7.38
CA PHE A 129 8.67 3.80 6.25
C PHE A 129 8.33 2.36 6.62
N ALA A 130 7.40 1.79 5.85
CA ALA A 130 7.18 0.36 5.77
C ALA A 130 7.31 -0.10 4.32
N GLU A 131 7.73 -1.35 4.13
CA GLU A 131 7.93 -1.94 2.82
C GLU A 131 7.29 -3.32 2.78
N THR A 132 6.61 -3.63 1.68
CA THR A 132 6.20 -4.99 1.34
C THR A 132 6.81 -5.39 0.01
N ARG A 133 7.14 -6.68 -0.11
CA ARG A 133 7.80 -7.25 -1.30
C ARG A 133 6.91 -8.32 -1.89
N PHE A 134 6.81 -8.33 -3.21
CA PHE A 134 5.98 -9.29 -3.91
C PHE A 134 6.62 -9.70 -5.23
N LEU A 135 6.47 -10.97 -5.59
CA LEU A 135 6.95 -11.52 -6.85
C LEU A 135 5.88 -11.37 -7.93
N VAL A 136 6.23 -10.70 -9.03
CA VAL A 136 5.36 -10.58 -10.20
C VAL A 136 5.81 -11.57 -11.27
N THR A 137 4.86 -12.32 -11.81
CA THR A 137 5.06 -13.13 -13.02
C THR A 137 4.13 -12.61 -14.13
N ILE A 138 4.73 -12.15 -15.23
CA ILE A 138 4.05 -11.82 -16.47
C ILE A 138 4.39 -12.93 -17.47
N PRO A 139 3.40 -13.67 -18.00
CA PRO A 139 3.66 -14.66 -19.02
C PRO A 139 4.18 -13.97 -20.29
N GLU A 140 5.14 -14.58 -20.97
CA GLU A 140 5.49 -14.13 -22.31
C GLU A 140 4.27 -14.24 -23.22
N PRO A 141 4.08 -13.33 -24.19
CA PRO A 141 3.03 -13.49 -25.19
C PRO A 141 3.21 -14.86 -25.84
N SER A 142 2.25 -15.77 -25.63
CA SER A 142 2.34 -17.08 -26.23
C SER A 142 2.32 -16.89 -27.75
N ALA A 143 3.42 -17.20 -28.42
CA ALA A 143 3.45 -17.37 -29.86
C ALA A 143 2.58 -18.59 -30.22
N ARG A 144 1.26 -18.39 -30.27
CA ARG A 144 0.29 -19.36 -30.78
C ARG A 144 -0.65 -18.61 -31.70
N ALA A 145 -0.93 -19.05 -32.91
CA ALA A 145 -0.26 -19.94 -33.84
C ALA A 145 -0.86 -19.48 -35.16
N VAL A 146 -0.06 -19.10 -36.15
CA VAL A 146 -0.58 -18.88 -37.50
C VAL A 146 -0.96 -20.26 -38.02
N ALA A 147 -2.21 -20.66 -37.77
CA ALA A 147 -2.82 -21.77 -38.47
C ALA A 147 -3.12 -21.26 -39.88
N THR A 148 -2.24 -21.68 -40.80
CA THR A 148 -2.45 -21.74 -42.26
C THR A 148 -3.77 -22.37 -42.63
#